data_AF-A0A401JEW2-F1
#
_entry.id   AF-A0A401JEW2-F1
#
_cell.length_a   1.000
_cell.length_b   1.000
_cell.length_c   1.000
_cell.angle_alpha   90.00
_cell.angle_beta   90.00
_cell.angle_gamma   90.00
#
_symmetry.space_group_name_H-M   'P 1'
#
loop_
_entity.id
_entity.type
_entity.pdbx_description
1 polymer ?
#
loop_
_entity_poly.entity_id
_entity_poly.type
_entity_poly.pdbx_seq_one_letter_code
_entity_poly.pdbx_strand_id
1 'polypeptide(L)'
;MGYGMLIYLAFAAIGGVALALGLPRGIFMGMVGIGYVLAMVLSIMLTIQRAHDFDKTGWLALLVFIPLLNLIFWFVPGTEGENRFGKQTPPNRGGLVWVVVAIFAIAMIGILAAIAIPAYQSYVHRAQAAAQNNLPAPAAQSR
;
A
#
# COMPACT_ATOMS: atom_id res chain seq x y z
N MET A 1 0.79 4.31 -17.21
CA MET A 1 0.11 4.92 -16.04
C MET A 1 -0.40 3.89 -15.02
N GLY A 2 -1.15 2.84 -15.41
CA GLY A 2 -1.74 1.88 -14.44
C GLY A 2 -0.74 1.10 -13.56
N TYR A 3 0.44 0.75 -14.08
CA TYR A 3 1.46 0.01 -13.30
C TYR A 3 2.02 0.78 -12.10
N GLY A 4 2.06 2.12 -12.16
CA GLY A 4 2.53 2.94 -11.04
C GLY A 4 1.62 2.82 -9.82
N MET A 5 0.30 2.79 -10.02
CA MET A 5 -0.67 2.57 -8.94
C MET A 5 -0.48 1.21 -8.26
N LEU A 6 -0.11 0.17 -9.00
CA LEU A 6 0.09 -1.18 -8.44
C LEU A 6 1.25 -1.22 -7.45
N ILE A 7 2.33 -0.50 -7.74
CA ILE A 7 3.47 -0.35 -6.84
C ILE A 7 3.06 0.36 -5.55
N TYR A 8 2.32 1.46 -5.65
CA TYR A 8 1.86 2.19 -4.46
C TYR A 8 0.91 1.35 -3.59
N LEU A 9 0.02 0.56 -4.20
CA LEU A 9 -0.87 -0.35 -3.49
C LEU A 9 -0.11 -1.49 -2.81
N ALA A 10 0.90 -2.07 -3.46
CA ALA A 10 1.75 -3.09 -2.86
C ALA A 10 2.53 -2.55 -1.65
N PHE A 11 3.12 -1.36 -1.76
CA PHE A 11 3.80 -0.69 -0.64
C PHE A 11 2.84 -0.35 0.51
N ALA A 12 1.64 0.12 0.21
CA ALA A 12 0.62 0.40 1.21
C ALA A 12 0.18 -0.87 1.95
N ALA A 13 -0.01 -1.99 1.24
CA ALA A 13 -0.34 -3.28 1.86
C ALA A 13 0.79 -3.77 2.78
N ILE A 14 2.05 -3.73 2.33
CA ILE A 14 3.21 -4.14 3.12
C ILE A 14 3.35 -3.26 4.37
N GLY A 15 3.21 -1.93 4.22
CA GLY A 15 3.23 -0.99 5.34
C GLY A 15 2.10 -1.25 6.35
N GLY A 16 0.88 -1.52 5.87
CA GLY A 16 -0.26 -1.88 6.70
C GLY A 16 -0.07 -3.18 7.47
N VAL A 17 0.47 -4.23 6.82
CA VAL A 17 0.82 -5.50 7.48
C VAL A 17 1.87 -5.27 8.55
N ALA A 18 2.94 -4.53 8.24
CA ALA A 18 4.00 -4.22 9.20
C ALA A 18 3.48 -3.48 10.45
N LEU A 19 2.52 -2.58 10.26
CA LEU A 19 1.88 -1.83 11.35
C LEU A 19 0.98 -2.73 12.20
N ALA A 20 0.21 -3.61 11.55
CA ALA A 20 -0.68 -4.58 12.21
C ALA A 20 0.06 -5.64 13.01
N LEU A 21 1.23 -6.07 12.52
CA LEU A 21 2.12 -7.01 13.23
C LEU A 21 2.90 -6.36 14.37
N GLY A 22 2.76 -5.05 14.58
CA GLY A 22 3.42 -4.34 15.68
C GLY A 22 4.94 -4.35 15.58
N LEU A 23 5.51 -4.27 14.37
CA LEU A 23 6.95 -4.33 14.19
C LEU A 23 7.66 -3.22 14.99
N PRO A 24 8.87 -3.50 15.52
CA PRO A 24 9.67 -2.49 16.21
C PRO A 24 9.81 -1.22 15.37
N ARG A 25 9.68 -0.05 16.01
CA ARG A 25 9.67 1.27 15.34
C ARG A 25 10.85 1.46 14.38
N GLY A 26 12.04 0.97 14.74
CA GLY A 26 13.23 1.05 13.88
C GLY A 26 13.09 0.27 12.57
N ILE A 27 12.54 -0.96 12.63
CA ILE A 27 12.31 -1.81 11.46
C ILE A 27 11.22 -1.18 10.58
N PHE A 28 10.13 -0.72 11.20
CA PHE A 28 9.05 -0.04 10.48
C PHE A 28 9.54 1.21 9.74
N MET A 29 10.30 2.08 10.41
CA MET A 29 10.86 3.28 9.77
C MET A 29 11.85 2.95 8.66
N GLY A 30 12.67 1.89 8.83
CA GLY A 30 13.55 1.40 7.78
C GLY A 30 12.78 0.93 6.54
N MET A 31 11.72 0.14 6.71
CA MET A 31 10.86 -0.32 5.62
C MET A 31 10.18 0.84 4.89
N VAL A 32 9.64 1.82 5.63
CA VAL A 32 9.02 3.02 5.05
C VAL A 32 10.06 3.84 4.28
N GLY A 33 11.27 4.01 4.82
CA GLY A 33 12.35 4.73 4.15
C GLY A 33 12.76 4.09 2.83
N ILE A 34 12.95 2.76 2.82
CA ILE A 34 13.26 2.00 1.60
C ILE A 34 12.11 2.13 0.59
N GLY A 35 10.87 1.98 1.04
CA GLY A 35 9.70 2.12 0.18
C GLY A 35 9.57 3.51 -0.43
N TYR A 36 9.89 4.55 0.34
CA TYR A 36 9.90 5.92 -0.16
C TYR A 36 10.95 6.12 -1.26
N VAL A 37 12.18 5.62 -1.07
CA VAL A 37 13.24 5.72 -2.09
C VAL A 37 12.82 4.99 -3.37
N LEU A 38 12.26 3.79 -3.25
CA LEU A 38 11.77 3.01 -4.40
C LEU A 38 10.64 3.74 -5.12
N ALA A 39 9.68 4.29 -4.38
CA ALA A 39 8.61 5.11 -4.93
C ALA A 39 9.13 6.36 -5.65
N MET A 40 10.16 7.02 -5.11
CA MET A 40 10.79 8.18 -5.73
C MET A 40 11.45 7.81 -7.06
N VAL A 41 12.25 6.73 -7.10
CA VAL A 41 12.91 6.25 -8.32
C VAL A 41 11.88 5.89 -9.39
N LEU A 42 10.82 5.17 -9.01
CA LEU A 42 9.75 4.77 -9.92
C LEU A 42 8.96 5.98 -10.42
N SER A 43 8.71 6.98 -9.57
CA SER A 43 8.10 8.24 -9.99
C SER A 43 8.96 8.96 -11.03
N ILE A 44 10.28 9.05 -10.84
CA ILE A 44 11.19 9.65 -11.82
C ILE A 44 11.13 8.89 -13.15
N MET A 45 11.24 7.55 -13.12
CA MET A 45 11.17 6.71 -14.32
C MET A 45 9.86 6.90 -15.09
N LEU A 46 8.72 6.93 -14.39
CA LEU A 46 7.41 7.12 -15.01
C LEU A 46 7.25 8.54 -15.58
N THR A 47 7.81 9.55 -14.93
CA THR A 47 7.81 10.92 -15.46
C THR A 47 8.69 11.05 -16.70
N ILE A 48 9.84 10.36 -16.76
CA ILE A 48 10.67 10.29 -17.97
C ILE A 48 9.87 9.66 -19.12
N GLN A 49 9.25 8.49 -18.88
CA GLN A 49 8.41 7.83 -19.89
C GLN A 49 7.29 8.76 -20.35
N ARG A 50 6.66 9.47 -19.42
CA ARG A 50 5.59 10.42 -19.74
C ARG A 50 6.09 11.61 -20.56
N ALA A 51 7.29 12.13 -20.27
CA ALA A 51 7.92 13.18 -21.08
C ALA A 51 8.19 12.70 -22.51
N HIS A 52 8.62 11.43 -22.66
CA HIS A 52 8.83 10.83 -23.97
C HIS A 52 7.51 10.64 -24.74
N ASP A 53 6.39 10.36 -24.07
CA ASP A 53 5.07 10.21 -24.71
C ASP A 53 4.65 11.45 -25.51
N PHE A 54 5.14 12.65 -25.17
CA PHE A 54 4.89 13.90 -25.94
C PHE A 54 6.16 14.49 -26.55
N ASP A 55 7.13 13.62 -26.89
CA ASP A 55 8.37 13.93 -27.61
C ASP A 55 9.26 14.99 -26.94
N LYS A 56 9.30 15.01 -25.60
CA LYS A 56 10.20 15.86 -24.80
C LYS A 56 11.29 15.05 -24.11
N THR A 57 12.34 15.72 -23.67
CA THR A 57 13.47 15.06 -23.00
C THR A 57 13.14 14.70 -21.55
N GLY A 58 13.73 13.61 -21.05
CA GLY A 58 13.52 13.12 -19.68
C GLY A 58 13.96 14.08 -18.55
N TRP A 59 14.65 15.18 -18.85
CA TRP A 59 14.99 16.22 -17.88
C TRP A 59 13.79 16.80 -17.15
N LEU A 60 12.61 16.77 -17.80
CA LEU A 60 11.34 17.14 -17.20
C LEU A 60 10.96 16.29 -15.97
N ALA A 61 11.59 15.13 -15.76
CA ALA A 61 11.37 14.33 -14.56
C ALA A 61 11.92 14.95 -13.27
N LEU A 62 12.84 15.93 -13.37
CA LEU A 62 13.30 16.70 -12.20
C LEU A 62 12.18 17.53 -11.57
N LEU A 63 11.07 17.76 -12.28
CA LEU A 63 9.90 18.41 -11.71
C LEU A 63 9.30 17.61 -10.53
N VAL A 64 9.67 16.33 -10.32
CA VAL A 64 9.26 15.55 -9.15
C VAL A 64 9.64 16.22 -7.82
N PHE A 65 10.71 17.01 -7.79
CA PHE A 65 11.15 17.74 -6.60
C PHE A 65 10.32 18.98 -6.30
N ILE A 66 9.50 19.44 -7.25
CA ILE A 66 8.61 20.59 -7.08
C ILE A 66 7.19 20.05 -6.89
N PRO A 67 6.58 20.21 -5.70
CA PRO A 67 5.23 19.74 -5.43
C PRO A 67 4.24 20.27 -6.46
N LEU A 68 3.29 19.42 -6.86
CA LEU A 68 2.18 19.73 -7.78
C LEU A 68 2.56 20.08 -9.22
N LEU A 69 3.83 20.39 -9.52
CA LEU A 69 4.21 20.84 -10.86
C LEU A 69 4.09 19.72 -11.91
N ASN A 70 4.28 18.46 -11.51
CA ASN A 70 4.08 17.30 -12.39
C ASN A 70 2.63 17.11 -12.86
N LEU A 71 1.66 17.78 -12.23
CA LEU A 71 0.25 17.75 -12.66
C LEU A 71 0.08 18.30 -14.08
N ILE A 72 1.01 19.15 -14.54
CA ILE A 72 0.99 19.66 -15.92
C ILE A 72 0.99 18.53 -16.96
N PHE A 73 1.68 17.41 -16.67
CA PHE A 73 1.77 16.27 -17.59
C PHE A 73 0.46 15.50 -17.74
N TRP A 74 -0.54 15.76 -16.89
CA TRP A 74 -1.87 15.16 -17.02
C TRP A 74 -2.69 15.83 -18.11
N PHE A 75 -2.39 17.10 -18.44
CA PHE A 75 -3.14 17.87 -19.43
C PHE A 75 -2.50 17.86 -20.82
N VAL A 76 -1.25 17.40 -20.96
CA VAL A 76 -0.53 17.36 -22.23
C VAL A 76 -0.86 16.06 -22.98
N PRO A 77 -1.52 16.07 -24.15
CA PRO A 77 -1.74 14.84 -24.90
C PRO A 77 -0.40 14.23 -25.37
N GLY A 78 -0.35 12.90 -25.50
CA GLY A 78 0.80 12.23 -26.13
C GLY A 78 0.82 12.47 -27.65
N THR A 79 1.98 12.27 -28.27
CA THR A 79 2.12 12.28 -29.74
C THR A 79 1.42 11.09 -30.38
N GLU A 80 0.71 11.32 -31.48
CA GLU A 80 0.15 10.25 -32.31
C GLU A 80 1.23 9.68 -33.24
N GLY A 81 1.41 8.36 -33.25
CA GLY A 81 2.34 7.67 -34.16
C GLY A 81 3.75 7.42 -33.58
N GLU A 82 4.75 7.33 -34.46
CA GLU A 82 6.16 7.17 -34.07
C GLU A 82 6.74 8.51 -33.58
N ASN A 83 7.43 8.48 -32.44
CA ASN A 83 8.19 9.61 -31.93
C ASN A 83 9.70 9.30 -31.93
N ARG A 84 10.56 10.24 -31.51
CA ARG A 84 12.01 10.02 -31.47
C ARG A 84 12.46 8.87 -30.55
N PHE A 85 11.56 8.41 -29.68
CA PHE A 85 11.76 7.37 -28.68
C PHE A 85 11.12 6.03 -29.09
N GLY A 86 10.47 5.94 -30.26
CA GLY A 86 9.93 4.73 -30.85
C GLY A 86 8.40 4.73 -31.05
N LYS A 87 7.84 3.53 -31.28
CA LYS A 87 6.39 3.33 -31.42
C LYS A 87 5.69 3.41 -30.07
N GLN A 88 4.46 3.92 -30.09
CA GLN A 88 3.58 3.90 -28.93
C GLN A 88 3.38 2.48 -28.41
N THR A 89 3.57 2.29 -27.10
CA THR A 89 3.42 1.01 -26.43
C THR A 89 1.97 0.50 -26.57
N PRO A 90 1.75 -0.81 -26.82
CA PRO A 90 0.40 -1.35 -26.94
C PRO A 90 -0.47 -1.03 -25.71
N PRO A 91 -1.78 -0.81 -25.87
CA PRO A 91 -2.68 -0.53 -24.76
C PRO A 91 -2.65 -1.67 -23.74
N ASN A 92 -2.64 -1.27 -22.46
CA ASN A 92 -2.52 -2.20 -21.35
C ASN A 92 -3.75 -3.10 -21.25
N ARG A 93 -3.59 -4.41 -21.42
CA ARG A 93 -4.64 -5.39 -21.14
C ARG A 93 -4.79 -5.46 -19.62
N GLY A 94 -5.87 -4.93 -19.06
CA GLY A 94 -6.06 -4.68 -17.62
C GLY A 94 -5.99 -5.89 -16.65
N GLY A 95 -5.57 -7.07 -17.10
CA GLY A 95 -5.49 -8.29 -16.28
C GLY A 95 -4.58 -8.14 -15.05
N LEU A 96 -3.44 -7.44 -15.17
CA LEU A 96 -2.54 -7.25 -14.03
C LEU A 96 -3.17 -6.37 -12.92
N VAL A 97 -4.08 -5.47 -13.28
CA VAL A 97 -4.79 -4.63 -12.29
C VAL A 97 -5.60 -5.50 -11.35
N TRP A 98 -6.36 -6.46 -11.89
CA TRP A 98 -7.19 -7.37 -11.10
C TRP A 98 -6.38 -8.30 -10.19
N VAL A 99 -5.23 -8.80 -10.66
CA VAL A 99 -4.33 -9.61 -9.83
C VAL A 99 -3.85 -8.83 -8.60
N VAL A 100 -3.46 -7.57 -8.79
CA VAL A 100 -2.98 -6.75 -7.67
C VAL A 100 -4.12 -6.34 -6.74
N VAL A 101 -5.30 -6.04 -7.26
CA VAL A 101 -6.49 -5.79 -6.44
C VAL A 101 -6.82 -7.01 -5.57
N ALA A 102 -6.74 -8.23 -6.13
CA ALA A 102 -6.95 -9.46 -5.38
C ALA A 102 -5.90 -9.65 -4.28
N ILE A 103 -4.61 -9.43 -4.58
CA ILE A 103 -3.52 -9.51 -3.58
C ILE A 103 -3.74 -8.48 -2.46
N PHE A 104 -4.11 -7.25 -2.80
CA PHE A 104 -4.40 -6.19 -1.83
C PHE A 104 -5.60 -6.55 -0.93
N ALA A 105 -6.68 -7.09 -1.51
CA ALA A 105 -7.84 -7.53 -0.75
C ALA A 105 -7.49 -8.66 0.24
N ILE A 106 -6.68 -9.63 -0.18
CA ILE A 106 -6.20 -10.73 0.68
C ILE A 106 -5.33 -10.18 1.82
N ALA A 107 -4.39 -9.29 1.51
CA ALA A 107 -3.55 -8.66 2.53
C ALA A 107 -4.38 -7.86 3.54
N MET A 108 -5.39 -7.12 3.07
CA MET A 108 -6.30 -6.35 3.93
C MET A 108 -7.12 -7.24 4.86
N ILE A 109 -7.65 -8.37 4.36
CA ILE A 109 -8.34 -9.35 5.19
C ILE A 109 -7.39 -9.94 6.25
N GLY A 110 -6.15 -10.26 5.87
CA GLY A 110 -5.14 -10.76 6.79
C GLY A 110 -4.80 -9.77 7.92
N ILE A 111 -4.66 -8.49 7.58
CA ILE A 111 -4.44 -7.40 8.57
C ILE A 111 -5.62 -7.31 9.54
N LEU A 112 -6.85 -7.28 9.01
CA LEU A 112 -8.05 -7.20 9.84
C LEU A 112 -8.14 -8.39 10.78
N ALA A 113 -7.84 -9.60 10.30
CA ALA A 113 -7.82 -10.80 11.13
C ALA A 113 -6.74 -10.72 12.23
N ALA A 114 -5.52 -10.26 11.90
CA ALA A 114 -4.43 -10.12 12.86
C ALA A 114 -4.76 -9.15 14.01
N ILE A 115 -5.55 -8.11 13.75
CA ILE A 115 -6.01 -7.16 14.78
C ILE A 115 -7.26 -7.70 15.51
N ALA A 116 -8.21 -8.27 14.77
CA ALA A 116 -9.50 -8.70 15.31
C ALA A 116 -9.41 -9.95 16.19
N ILE A 117 -8.56 -10.93 15.85
CA ILE A 117 -8.45 -12.19 16.59
C ILE A 117 -7.99 -11.94 18.04
N PRO A 118 -6.88 -11.24 18.32
CA PRO A 118 -6.44 -10.96 19.69
C PRO A 118 -7.42 -10.06 20.45
N ALA A 119 -8.03 -9.09 19.77
CA ALA A 119 -9.05 -8.22 20.36
C ALA A 119 -10.28 -9.02 20.81
N TYR A 120 -10.74 -9.97 19.99
CA TYR A 120 -11.85 -10.86 20.33
C TYR A 120 -11.50 -11.80 21.49
N GLN A 121 -10.30 -12.40 21.46
CA GLN A 121 -9.82 -13.23 22.57
C GLN A 121 -9.81 -12.46 23.90
N SER A 122 -9.32 -11.22 23.89
CA SER A 122 -9.29 -10.34 25.07
C SER A 122 -10.68 -9.96 25.59
N TYR A 123 -11.69 -9.90 24.73
CA TYR A 123 -13.08 -9.71 25.14
C TYR A 123 -13.63 -10.95 25.84
N VAL A 124 -13.45 -12.13 25.24
CA VAL A 124 -13.93 -13.40 25.81
C VAL A 124 -13.31 -13.68 27.18
N HIS A 125 -12.01 -13.45 27.36
CA HIS A 125 -11.34 -13.63 28.66
C HIS A 125 -11.92 -12.72 29.75
N ARG A 126 -12.24 -11.47 29.43
CA ARG A 126 -12.87 -10.53 30.39
C ARG A 126 -14.31 -10.92 30.72
N ALA A 127 -15.06 -11.41 29.74
CA ALA A 127 -16.43 -11.89 29.95
C ALA A 127 -16.46 -13.12 30.87
N GLN A 128 -15.53 -14.07 30.68
CA GLN A 128 -15.39 -15.26 31.53
C GLN A 128 -14.99 -14.88 32.97
N ALA A 129 -14.02 -13.99 33.13
CA ALA A 129 -13.60 -13.51 34.46
C ALA A 129 -14.74 -12.80 35.21
N ALA A 130 -15.53 -11.98 34.52
CA ALA A 130 -16.70 -11.33 35.12
C ALA A 130 -17.79 -12.34 35.50
N ALA A 131 -18.03 -13.37 34.68
CA ALA A 131 -18.96 -14.44 35.01
C ALA A 131 -18.52 -15.25 36.24
N GLN A 132 -17.21 -15.53 36.36
CA GLN A 132 -16.66 -16.28 37.49
C GLN A 132 -16.71 -15.50 38.80
N ASN A 133 -16.49 -14.18 38.77
CA ASN A 133 -16.62 -13.32 39.95
C ASN A 133 -18.07 -13.20 40.47
N ASN A 134 -19.06 -13.52 39.64
CA ASN A 134 -20.47 -13.49 40.01
C ASN A 134 -20.99 -14.84 40.54
N LEU A 135 -20.14 -15.86 40.67
CA LEU A 135 -20.52 -17.13 41.28
C LEU A 135 -20.53 -17.01 42.81
N PRO A 136 -21.61 -17.42 43.51
CA PRO A 136 -21.64 -17.42 44.97
C PRO A 136 -20.53 -18.33 45.49
N ALA A 137 -19.79 -17.85 46.51
CA ALA A 137 -18.72 -18.61 47.15
C ALA A 137 -19.23 -20.01 47.52
N PRO A 138 -18.47 -21.08 47.24
CA PRO A 138 -18.87 -22.43 47.63
C PRO A 138 -19.15 -22.40 49.13
N ALA A 139 -20.40 -22.72 49.50
CA ALA A 139 -20.83 -22.72 50.89
C ALA A 139 -19.78 -23.50 51.69
N ALA A 140 -19.02 -22.79 52.52
CA ALA A 140 -18.04 -23.39 53.38
C ALA A 140 -18.78 -24.49 54.14
N GLN A 141 -18.47 -25.74 53.84
CA GLN A 141 -19.07 -26.89 54.50
C GLN A 141 -18.66 -26.78 55.96
N SER A 142 -19.55 -26.21 56.77
CA SER A 142 -19.44 -26.14 58.22
C SER A 142 -19.50 -27.56 58.74
N ARG A 143 -18.33 -28.13 59.04
CA ARG A 143 -18.18 -29.31 59.89
C ARG A 143 -18.12 -28.88 61.34
#